data_AF-A0A7S4HH90-F1
#
_entry.id   AF-A0A7S4HH90-F1
#
_cell.length_a   1.000
_cell.length_b   1.000
_cell.length_c   1.000
_cell.angle_alpha   90.00
_cell.angle_beta   90.00
_cell.angle_gamma   90.00
#
_symmetry.space_group_name_H-M   'P 1'
#
loop_
_entity.id
_entity.type
_entity.pdbx_description
1 polymer ?
#
loop_
_entity_poly.entity_id
_entity_poly.type
_entity_poly.pdbx_seq_one_letter_code
_entity_poly.pdbx_strand_id
1 'polypeptide(L)'
;EKGRMMSKSSGLIFASLLATSAAAWTHTAVVTRATHRRRPNPARAARSPFCLVTEDDVEAAVEKAEAAWAEALEARKLADKLSGEAETLAEEVSSKAAEQTESLESSTKFSLSMLTGAQSAVSSGLEAQQILSDAYDAAEEAERLEREAEEALAAVEVALEQHAIDFPDSSV
;
A
#
# COMPACT_ATOMS: atom_id res chain seq x y z
N GLU A 1 -48.78 3.38 -50.96
CA GLU A 1 -49.78 2.60 -50.22
C GLU A 1 -49.09 1.33 -49.67
N LYS A 2 -49.24 1.10 -48.35
CA LYS A 2 -49.14 -0.16 -47.54
C LYS A 2 -48.19 -1.28 -48.02
N GLY A 3 -47.38 -1.95 -47.20
CA GLY A 3 -47.30 -2.14 -45.74
C GLY A 3 -46.19 -3.16 -45.47
N ARG A 4 -45.35 -2.98 -44.44
CA ARG A 4 -45.42 -3.61 -43.12
C ARG A 4 -45.39 -5.15 -43.14
N MET A 5 -44.34 -5.73 -42.54
CA MET A 5 -44.32 -6.70 -41.42
C MET A 5 -42.97 -7.45 -41.45
N MET A 6 -42.06 -7.17 -40.52
CA MET A 6 -41.88 -7.79 -39.19
C MET A 6 -41.27 -9.20 -39.22
N SER A 7 -40.49 -9.50 -38.16
CA SER A 7 -40.20 -10.83 -37.56
C SER A 7 -38.96 -11.54 -38.15
N LYS A 8 -37.97 -12.08 -37.43
CA LYS A 8 -37.67 -12.38 -35.99
C LYS A 8 -36.15 -12.67 -35.92
N SER A 9 -35.38 -12.10 -34.99
CA SER A 9 -34.85 -12.77 -33.79
C SER A 9 -34.48 -14.27 -33.93
N SER A 10 -33.17 -14.56 -33.87
CA SER A 10 -32.56 -15.83 -33.44
C SER A 10 -31.09 -15.50 -33.13
N GLY A 11 -30.57 -15.47 -31.91
CA GLY A 11 -30.90 -16.29 -30.75
C GLY A 11 -30.03 -17.56 -30.77
N LEU A 12 -28.71 -17.43 -30.68
CA LEU A 12 -27.81 -18.55 -30.42
C LEU A 12 -27.26 -18.41 -28.99
N ILE A 13 -28.12 -18.87 -28.08
CA ILE A 13 -27.76 -19.19 -26.70
C ILE A 13 -27.01 -20.53 -26.78
N PHE A 14 -25.70 -20.51 -26.55
CA PHE A 14 -24.93 -21.71 -26.26
C PHE A 14 -25.24 -22.15 -24.83
N ALA A 15 -26.30 -22.95 -24.68
CA ALA A 15 -26.50 -23.78 -23.51
C ALA A 15 -25.87 -25.15 -23.80
N SER A 16 -24.72 -25.44 -23.19
CA SER A 16 -24.29 -26.82 -22.98
C SER A 16 -24.11 -27.03 -21.48
N LEU A 17 -25.13 -27.71 -20.96
CA LEU A 17 -25.20 -28.35 -19.66
C LEU A 17 -24.22 -29.53 -19.66
N LEU A 18 -23.26 -29.54 -18.74
CA LEU A 18 -22.81 -30.79 -18.13
C LEU A 18 -22.80 -30.59 -16.63
N ALA A 19 -23.69 -31.36 -16.01
CA ALA A 19 -23.98 -31.37 -14.61
C ALA A 19 -22.93 -32.17 -13.83
N THR A 20 -22.93 -31.87 -12.53
CA THR A 20 -22.62 -32.78 -11.42
C THR A 20 -21.18 -33.25 -11.26
N SER A 21 -20.50 -32.62 -10.31
CA SER A 21 -19.99 -33.36 -9.16
C SER A 21 -19.95 -32.43 -7.94
N ALA A 22 -20.78 -32.76 -6.97
CA ALA A 22 -20.78 -32.18 -5.65
C ALA A 22 -19.48 -32.57 -4.93
N ALA A 23 -18.71 -31.56 -4.54
CA ALA A 23 -17.69 -31.71 -3.51
C ALA A 23 -17.83 -30.51 -2.57
N ALA A 24 -18.88 -30.57 -1.74
CA ALA A 24 -19.01 -29.75 -0.56
C ALA A 24 -17.85 -30.09 0.38
N TRP A 25 -16.75 -29.34 0.26
CA TRP A 25 -15.68 -29.37 1.26
C TRP A 25 -15.97 -28.27 2.25
N THR A 26 -16.96 -28.53 3.11
CA THR A 26 -17.06 -27.85 4.39
C THR A 26 -15.85 -28.29 5.20
N HIS A 27 -14.81 -27.47 5.21
CA HIS A 27 -13.77 -27.60 6.22
C HIS A 27 -14.37 -27.12 7.55
N THR A 28 -15.04 -28.05 8.21
CA THR A 28 -15.41 -27.97 9.61
C THR A 28 -14.11 -28.07 10.40
N ALA A 29 -13.46 -26.92 10.61
CA ALA A 29 -12.35 -26.83 11.55
C ALA A 29 -12.93 -27.06 12.95
N VAL A 30 -12.74 -28.29 13.45
CA VAL A 30 -12.92 -28.64 14.85
C VAL A 30 -11.93 -27.80 15.65
N VAL A 31 -12.42 -26.72 16.25
CA VAL A 31 -11.69 -25.99 17.30
C VAL A 31 -11.62 -26.92 18.49
N THR A 32 -10.50 -27.62 18.60
CA THR A 32 -10.15 -28.41 19.78
C THR A 32 -9.98 -27.45 20.95
N ARG A 33 -10.76 -27.73 22.00
CA ARG A 33 -10.78 -27.05 23.29
C ARG A 33 -9.37 -27.10 23.91
N ALA A 34 -8.63 -26.00 23.74
CA ALA A 34 -7.35 -25.80 24.40
C ALA A 34 -7.57 -25.89 25.92
N THR A 35 -6.95 -26.90 26.52
CA THR A 35 -6.89 -27.04 27.98
C THR A 35 -6.36 -25.74 28.59
N HIS A 36 -7.14 -25.22 29.53
CA HIS A 36 -6.88 -24.03 30.31
C HIS A 36 -5.69 -24.28 31.25
N ARG A 37 -4.47 -24.38 30.71
CA ARG A 37 -3.26 -24.20 31.50
C ARG A 37 -3.26 -22.74 31.94
N ARG A 38 -3.61 -22.51 33.21
CA ARG A 38 -3.31 -21.25 33.91
C ARG A 38 -1.88 -20.87 33.53
N ARG A 39 -1.73 -19.82 32.73
CA ARG A 39 -0.45 -19.13 32.58
C ARG A 39 -0.01 -18.75 34.00
N PRO A 40 1.25 -19.04 34.40
CA PRO A 40 1.78 -18.42 35.61
C PRO A 40 1.58 -16.92 35.46
N ASN A 41 0.90 -16.32 36.43
CA ASN A 41 0.63 -14.90 36.48
C ASN A 41 1.97 -14.14 36.35
N PRO A 42 2.23 -13.39 35.26
CA PRO A 42 3.49 -12.64 35.12
C PRO A 42 3.59 -11.48 36.12
N ALA A 43 2.50 -11.15 36.83
CA ALA A 43 2.39 -10.01 37.75
C ALA A 43 3.25 -10.10 39.03
N ARG A 44 4.27 -10.98 39.09
CA ARG A 44 5.22 -10.96 40.21
C ARG A 44 6.62 -11.42 39.83
N ALA A 45 7.05 -11.14 38.60
CA ALA A 45 8.47 -10.89 38.40
C ALA A 45 8.79 -9.66 39.26
N ALA A 46 9.55 -9.85 40.34
CA ALA A 46 9.99 -8.78 41.21
C ALA A 46 10.80 -7.78 40.37
N ARG A 47 10.12 -6.74 39.86
CA ARG A 47 10.78 -5.57 39.30
C ARG A 47 11.58 -4.98 40.46
N SER A 48 12.87 -4.74 40.21
CA SER A 48 13.70 -3.99 41.14
C SER A 48 12.95 -2.68 41.48
N PRO A 49 12.82 -2.29 42.75
CA PRO A 49 12.12 -1.06 43.15
C PRO A 49 12.81 0.23 42.63
N PHE A 50 13.88 0.09 41.85
CA PHE A 50 14.67 1.18 41.26
C PHE A 50 14.38 1.39 39.76
N CYS A 51 13.36 0.75 39.18
CA CYS A 51 12.91 1.02 37.81
C CYS A 51 11.55 1.74 37.83
N LEU A 52 11.51 2.95 38.38
CA LEU A 52 10.37 3.86 38.26
C LEU A 52 10.46 4.58 36.92
N VAL A 53 9.33 4.75 36.23
CA VAL A 53 9.26 5.57 35.01
C VAL A 53 8.96 7.01 35.40
N THR A 54 9.92 7.91 35.22
CA THR A 54 9.80 9.32 35.56
C THR A 54 9.11 10.13 34.46
N GLU A 55 8.73 11.37 34.75
CA GLU A 55 8.18 12.31 33.75
C GLU A 55 9.19 12.56 32.62
N ASP A 56 10.47 12.74 32.94
CA ASP A 56 11.56 12.88 31.96
C ASP A 56 11.67 11.66 31.02
N ASP A 57 11.42 10.45 31.53
CA ASP A 57 11.45 9.22 30.71
C ASP A 57 10.27 9.18 29.72
N VAL A 58 9.10 9.66 30.15
CA VAL A 58 7.91 9.79 29.30
C VAL A 58 8.12 10.88 28.26
N GLU A 59 8.63 12.05 28.65
CA GLU A 59 8.94 13.15 27.73
C GLU A 59 9.93 12.70 26.66
N ALA A 60 11.02 12.03 27.05
CA ALA A 60 11.99 11.48 26.11
C ALA A 60 11.40 10.40 25.18
N ALA A 61 10.37 9.67 25.63
CA ALA A 61 9.66 8.73 24.77
C ALA A 61 8.75 9.46 23.77
N VAL A 62 8.04 10.51 24.21
CA VAL A 62 7.20 11.36 23.35
C VAL A 62 8.05 12.01 22.26
N GLU A 63 9.17 12.64 22.62
CA GLU A 63 10.08 13.29 21.66
C GLU A 63 10.57 12.30 20.57
N LYS A 64 10.85 11.06 20.96
CA LYS A 64 11.25 10.01 20.00
C LYS A 64 10.11 9.62 19.07
N ALA A 65 8.89 9.47 19.60
CA ALA A 65 7.72 9.16 18.79
C ALA A 65 7.41 10.31 17.81
N GLU A 66 7.51 11.57 18.26
CA GLU A 66 7.33 12.74 17.39
C GLU A 66 8.40 12.81 16.30
N ALA A 67 9.67 12.56 16.63
CA ALA A 67 10.74 12.51 15.65
C ALA A 67 10.53 11.40 14.61
N ALA A 68 10.11 10.20 15.04
CA ALA A 68 9.80 9.10 14.14
C ALA A 68 8.63 9.43 13.20
N TRP A 69 7.58 10.08 13.72
CA TRP A 69 6.45 10.55 12.89
C TRP A 69 6.85 11.65 11.91
N ALA A 70 7.76 12.54 12.29
CA ALA A 70 8.28 13.56 11.39
C ALA A 70 9.06 12.92 10.22
N GLU A 71 9.89 11.91 10.50
CA GLU A 71 10.63 11.18 9.47
C GLU A 71 9.69 10.40 8.54
N ALA A 72 8.71 9.69 9.10
CA ALA A 72 7.68 8.99 8.34
C ALA A 72 6.89 9.93 7.41
N LEU A 73 6.54 11.12 7.89
CA LEU A 73 5.85 12.13 7.10
C LEU A 73 6.70 12.63 5.93
N GLU A 74 7.98 12.89 6.13
CA GLU A 74 8.87 13.30 5.04
C GLU A 74 9.06 12.19 4.00
N ALA A 75 9.15 10.93 4.43
CA ALA A 75 9.18 9.78 3.53
C ALA A 75 7.88 9.67 2.70
N ARG A 76 6.71 9.83 3.33
CA ARG A 76 5.42 9.81 2.62
C ARG A 76 5.32 10.94 1.59
N LYS A 77 5.75 12.16 1.93
CA LYS A 77 5.81 13.27 0.97
C LYS A 77 6.71 12.98 -0.23
N LEU A 78 7.84 12.32 0.00
CA LEU A 78 8.74 11.92 -1.09
C LEU A 78 8.07 10.88 -2.00
N ALA A 79 7.42 9.87 -1.42
CA ALA A 79 6.67 8.87 -2.19
C ALA A 79 5.56 9.52 -3.03
N ASP A 80 4.78 10.43 -2.45
CA ASP A 80 3.72 11.16 -3.16
C ASP A 80 4.29 12.01 -4.30
N LYS A 81 5.43 12.66 -4.06
CA LYS A 81 6.12 13.45 -5.09
C LYS A 81 6.56 12.57 -6.26
N LEU A 82 7.24 11.44 -5.99
CA LEU A 82 7.70 10.53 -7.03
C LEU A 82 6.54 9.90 -7.79
N SER A 83 5.43 9.59 -7.09
CA SER A 83 4.19 9.11 -7.71
C SER A 83 3.60 10.14 -8.69
N GLY A 84 3.53 11.42 -8.29
CA GLY A 84 3.06 12.49 -9.18
C GLY A 84 3.99 12.76 -10.36
N GLU A 85 5.30 12.66 -10.16
CA GLU A 85 6.29 12.72 -11.26
C GLU A 85 6.12 11.55 -12.23
N ALA A 86 5.90 10.34 -11.72
CA ALA A 86 5.65 9.15 -12.52
C ALA A 86 4.37 9.26 -13.36
N GLU A 87 3.28 9.77 -12.77
CA GLU A 87 2.02 10.01 -13.48
C GLU A 87 2.22 11.00 -14.63
N THR A 88 2.87 12.13 -14.35
CA THR A 88 3.17 13.15 -15.36
C THR A 88 4.02 12.57 -16.50
N LEU A 89 5.07 11.79 -16.17
CA LEU A 89 5.93 11.19 -17.20
C LEU A 89 5.18 10.13 -18.01
N ALA A 90 4.29 9.35 -17.39
CA ALA A 90 3.47 8.38 -18.08
C ALA A 90 2.50 9.03 -19.07
N GLU A 91 1.89 10.16 -18.71
CA GLU A 91 1.07 10.97 -19.62
C GLU A 91 1.88 11.49 -20.80
N GLU A 92 3.08 12.04 -20.55
CA GLU A 92 3.98 12.49 -21.61
C GLU A 92 4.39 11.36 -22.57
N VAL A 93 4.74 10.19 -22.03
CA VAL A 93 5.12 9.01 -22.82
C VAL A 93 3.94 8.55 -23.67
N SER A 94 2.75 8.49 -23.10
CA SER A 94 1.51 8.14 -23.81
C SER A 94 1.24 9.10 -24.97
N SER A 95 1.34 10.42 -24.73
CA SER A 95 1.16 11.44 -25.76
C SER A 95 2.20 11.31 -26.87
N LYS A 96 3.49 11.20 -26.52
CA LYS A 96 4.59 11.03 -27.50
C LYS A 96 4.40 9.76 -28.32
N ALA A 97 4.00 8.65 -27.69
CA ALA A 97 3.75 7.39 -28.38
C ALA A 97 2.55 7.49 -29.35
N ALA A 98 1.48 8.19 -28.97
CA ALA A 98 0.33 8.44 -29.84
C ALA A 98 0.72 9.27 -31.07
N GLU A 99 1.46 10.38 -30.87
CA GLU A 99 1.95 11.22 -31.96
C GLU A 99 2.87 10.45 -32.94
N GLN A 100 3.76 9.60 -32.41
CA GLN A 100 4.61 8.76 -33.25
C GLN A 100 3.81 7.70 -34.02
N THR A 101 2.78 7.13 -33.40
CA THR A 101 1.89 6.16 -34.06
C THR A 101 1.13 6.82 -35.20
N GLU A 102 0.56 8.02 -34.98
CA GLU A 102 -0.12 8.79 -36.02
C GLU A 102 0.83 9.19 -37.17
N SER A 103 2.07 9.57 -36.84
CA SER A 103 3.10 9.87 -37.85
C SER A 103 3.45 8.65 -38.71
N LEU A 104 3.53 7.46 -38.10
CA LEU A 104 3.78 6.20 -38.80
C LEU A 104 2.60 5.80 -39.69
N GLU A 105 1.36 5.92 -39.22
CA GLU A 105 0.16 5.58 -39.97
C GLU A 105 -0.08 6.53 -41.16
N SER A 106 0.25 7.81 -41.00
CA SER A 106 0.08 8.83 -42.06
C SER A 106 1.19 8.83 -43.10
N SER A 107 2.33 8.16 -42.84
CA SER A 107 3.47 8.13 -43.77
C SER A 107 3.49 6.91 -44.67
N THR A 108 3.73 7.14 -45.96
CA THR A 108 3.95 6.09 -46.96
C THR A 108 5.42 5.67 -47.10
N LYS A 109 6.35 6.36 -46.43
CA LYS A 109 7.79 6.07 -46.47
C LYS A 109 8.40 6.12 -45.07
N PHE A 110 9.16 5.10 -44.74
CA PHE A 110 9.91 5.04 -43.49
C PHE A 110 11.09 6.01 -43.52
N SER A 111 11.16 6.95 -42.59
CA SER A 111 12.24 7.94 -42.48
C SER A 111 13.07 7.73 -41.22
N LEU A 112 14.34 8.16 -41.27
CA LEU A 112 15.27 8.10 -40.13
C LEU A 112 14.76 8.93 -38.93
N SER A 113 13.98 9.98 -39.20
CA SER A 113 13.33 10.81 -38.18
C SER A 113 12.25 10.06 -37.38
N MET A 114 11.55 9.10 -37.99
CA MET A 114 10.58 8.26 -37.28
C MET A 114 11.28 7.29 -36.33
N LEU A 115 12.45 6.79 -36.72
CA LEU A 115 13.25 5.89 -35.89
C LEU A 115 13.80 6.65 -34.66
N THR A 116 14.25 7.89 -34.82
CA THR A 116 14.66 8.74 -33.69
C THR A 116 13.49 9.09 -32.78
N GLY A 117 12.29 9.35 -33.33
CA GLY A 117 11.08 9.62 -32.54
C GLY A 117 10.63 8.40 -31.73
N ALA A 118 10.63 7.22 -32.34
CA ALA A 118 10.37 5.95 -31.66
C ALA A 118 11.39 5.67 -30.55
N GLN A 119 12.69 5.92 -30.80
CA GLN A 119 13.72 5.75 -29.78
C GLN A 119 13.55 6.72 -28.61
N SER A 120 13.14 7.97 -28.86
CA SER A 120 12.82 8.93 -27.81
C SER A 120 11.60 8.51 -26.98
N ALA A 121 10.56 7.94 -27.62
CA ALA A 121 9.40 7.42 -26.89
C ALA A 121 9.77 6.23 -26.00
N VAL A 122 10.63 5.32 -26.50
CA VAL A 122 11.14 4.18 -25.73
C VAL A 122 12.01 4.65 -24.56
N SER A 123 12.91 5.62 -24.76
CA SER A 123 13.76 6.12 -23.68
C SER A 123 12.93 6.79 -22.58
N SER A 124 11.95 7.63 -22.94
CA SER A 124 11.06 8.23 -21.95
C SER A 124 10.18 7.18 -21.26
N GLY A 125 9.80 6.10 -21.95
CA GLY A 125 9.10 4.97 -21.32
C GLY A 125 9.95 4.25 -20.27
N LEU A 126 11.25 4.07 -20.52
CA LEU A 126 12.18 3.50 -19.53
C LEU A 126 12.37 4.44 -18.34
N GLU A 127 12.46 5.75 -18.58
CA GLU A 127 12.52 6.77 -17.51
C GLU A 127 11.26 6.74 -16.65
N ALA A 128 10.06 6.65 -17.26
CA ALA A 128 8.80 6.55 -16.53
C ALA A 128 8.78 5.28 -15.66
N GLN A 129 9.25 4.16 -16.19
CA GLN A 129 9.30 2.91 -15.45
C GLN A 129 10.30 2.95 -14.29
N GLN A 130 11.42 3.66 -14.44
CA GLN A 130 12.36 3.87 -13.35
C GLN A 130 11.73 4.71 -12.24
N ILE A 131 11.09 5.84 -12.57
CA ILE A 131 10.45 6.70 -11.55
C ILE A 131 9.30 5.94 -10.85
N LEU A 132 8.55 5.10 -11.56
CA LEU A 132 7.55 4.22 -10.94
C LEU A 132 8.17 3.24 -9.95
N SER A 133 9.33 2.66 -10.27
CA SER A 133 10.06 1.79 -9.35
C SER A 133 10.51 2.56 -8.11
N ASP A 134 11.09 3.74 -8.30
CA ASP A 134 11.57 4.59 -7.21
C ASP A 134 10.41 5.06 -6.31
N ALA A 135 9.26 5.38 -6.91
CA ALA A 135 8.04 5.74 -6.18
C ALA A 135 7.51 4.57 -5.34
N TYR A 136 7.58 3.34 -5.87
CA TYR A 136 7.20 2.14 -5.14
C TYR A 136 8.13 1.89 -3.94
N ASP A 137 9.44 1.95 -4.16
CA ASP A 137 10.43 1.76 -3.10
C ASP A 137 10.30 2.83 -2.01
N ALA A 138 10.05 4.10 -2.40
CA ALA A 138 9.80 5.19 -1.45
C ALA A 138 8.51 4.98 -0.65
N ALA A 139 7.46 4.41 -1.26
CA ALA A 139 6.22 4.11 -0.55
C ALA A 139 6.39 2.98 0.48
N GLU A 140 7.09 1.91 0.12
CA GLU A 140 7.42 0.82 1.05
C GLU A 140 8.26 1.32 2.24
N GLU A 141 9.22 2.22 1.98
CA GLU A 141 10.01 2.83 3.03
C GLU A 141 9.18 3.75 3.95
N ALA A 142 8.27 4.53 3.38
CA ALA A 142 7.33 5.33 4.16
C ALA A 142 6.45 4.44 5.06
N GLU A 143 5.94 3.32 4.54
CA GLU A 143 5.17 2.35 5.33
C GLU A 143 5.98 1.69 6.44
N ARG A 144 7.28 1.41 6.19
CA ARG A 144 8.18 0.90 7.22
C ARG A 144 8.36 1.92 8.35
N LEU A 145 8.61 3.17 8.01
CA LEU A 145 8.82 4.26 8.97
C LEU A 145 7.54 4.59 9.76
N GLU A 146 6.38 4.57 9.11
CA GLU A 146 5.09 4.74 9.79
C GLU A 146 4.86 3.66 10.84
N ARG A 147 5.19 2.40 10.53
CA ARG A 147 5.13 1.30 11.50
C ARG A 147 6.06 1.51 12.69
N GLU A 148 7.28 1.99 12.46
CA GLU A 148 8.23 2.31 13.53
C GLU A 148 7.75 3.46 14.40
N ALA A 149 7.10 4.47 13.80
CA ALA A 149 6.48 5.57 14.52
C ALA A 149 5.27 5.11 15.36
N GLU A 150 4.46 4.19 14.85
CA GLU A 150 3.37 3.55 15.60
C GLU A 150 3.91 2.72 16.79
N GLU A 151 4.99 1.97 16.60
CA GLU A 151 5.64 1.22 17.67
C GLU A 151 6.21 2.16 18.75
N ALA A 152 6.81 3.27 18.34
CA ALA A 152 7.30 4.30 19.26
C ALA A 152 6.13 4.93 20.05
N LEU A 153 5.02 5.24 19.40
CA LEU A 153 3.83 5.76 20.08
C LEU A 153 3.26 4.76 21.10
N ALA A 154 3.17 3.47 20.74
CA ALA A 154 2.75 2.43 21.67
C ALA A 154 3.69 2.33 22.89
N ALA A 155 5.00 2.56 22.70
CA ALA A 155 5.94 2.62 23.82
C ALA A 155 5.70 3.83 24.73
N VAL A 156 5.31 4.99 24.17
CA VAL A 156 4.89 6.17 24.95
C VAL A 156 3.65 5.86 25.78
N GLU A 157 2.63 5.23 25.18
CA GLU A 157 1.41 4.86 25.89
C GLU A 157 1.70 3.94 27.08
N VAL A 158 2.58 2.94 26.87
CA VAL A 158 3.03 2.06 27.96
C VAL A 158 3.81 2.82 29.03
N ALA A 159 4.66 3.78 28.65
CA ALA A 159 5.41 4.61 29.59
C ALA A 159 4.48 5.49 30.44
N LEU A 160 3.47 6.10 29.82
CA LEU A 160 2.44 6.89 30.49
C LEU A 160 1.63 6.05 31.49
N GLU A 161 1.18 4.86 31.08
CA GLU A 161 0.48 3.94 31.97
C GLU A 161 1.34 3.53 33.17
N GLN A 162 2.63 3.26 32.93
CA GLN A 162 3.55 2.90 34.00
C GLN A 162 3.82 4.07 34.94
N HIS A 163 4.00 5.29 34.40
CA HIS A 163 4.17 6.50 35.20
C HIS A 163 2.97 6.75 36.13
N ALA A 164 1.74 6.59 35.63
CA ALA A 164 0.53 6.73 36.43
C ALA A 164 0.41 5.68 37.56
N ILE A 165 0.99 4.49 37.38
CA ILE A 165 1.07 3.46 38.43
C ILE A 165 2.15 3.80 39.45
N ASP A 166 3.31 4.26 38.99
CA ASP A 166 4.48 4.57 39.83
C ASP A 166 4.26 5.85 40.66
N PHE A 167 3.48 6.80 40.14
CA PHE A 167 3.16 8.08 40.76
C PHE A 167 1.63 8.31 40.81
N PRO A 168 0.88 7.57 41.65
CA PRO A 168 -0.59 7.66 41.69
C PRO A 168 -1.12 9.01 42.21
N ASP A 169 -0.28 9.74 42.96
CA ASP A 169 -0.59 11.08 43.48
C ASP A 169 -0.08 12.21 42.58
N SER A 170 0.63 11.91 41.49
CA SER A 170 0.96 12.93 40.48
C SER A 170 -0.31 13.21 39.68
N SER A 171 -1.15 14.09 40.21
CA SER A 171 -2.28 14.62 39.47
C SER A 171 -1.75 15.36 38.24
N VAL A 172 -2.10 14.84 37.06
CA VAL A 172 -2.11 15.57 35.79
C VAL A 172 -3.08 16.75 35.86
#